data_AF-A0A9W5QD31-F1
#
_entry.id   AF-A0A9W5QD31-F1
#
_cell.length_a   1.000
_cell.length_b   1.000
_cell.length_c   1.000
_cell.angle_alpha   90.00
_cell.angle_beta   90.00
_cell.angle_gamma   90.00
#
_symmetry.space_group_name_H-M   'P 1'
#
loop_
_entity.id
_entity.type
_entity.pdbx_description
1 polymer ?
#
loop_
_entity_poly.entity_id
_entity_poly.type
_entity_poly.pdbx_seq_one_letter_code
_entity_poly.pdbx_strand_id
1 'polypeptide(L)'
;MIKKVMVMASLSAIVGGGVYYFLVSPNIKENTVLTTKVNPTIESEVQGNIEEKEEQQIDYASISQKLDQYLVGKQFNGTVLVTDKEHVILNKGYGYADVQNKIENTPQTKYRIGSITKTVVATSILQLQEQGKLNIQDNVNKYIPSFPENKNITLYHLLTHTSGLPEHAKGNVNAASRLQLINWIGRQNLEFPAGTGWRYTDYNYMVLAYIIEHISKKPLGDYIKENIFIKADMHESGMGNMVPGDKNFAKGYVKKDKELVPAQKLGMDWLYGCGEMYTTVGDMKKLDEAIINGKLLSEQSIQAMFSPSAERKYAFSFYIYPDYFHNHGVLSGWNTFNNFNKEKGTFVMLFSNVKNSMDDDFNKEFRKMVNDLLEQRG
;
A
#
# COMPACT_ATOMS: atom_id res chain seq x y z
N MET A 1 -62.15 7.11 -23.84
CA MET A 1 -61.52 5.80 -24.12
C MET A 1 -60.02 5.96 -24.05
N ILE A 2 -59.40 5.58 -22.93
CA ILE A 2 -57.94 5.53 -22.75
C ILE A 2 -57.64 4.18 -22.13
N LYS A 3 -57.16 3.23 -22.94
CA LYS A 3 -56.78 1.88 -22.49
C LYS A 3 -55.39 1.96 -21.86
N LYS A 4 -55.29 1.70 -20.55
CA LYS A 4 -54.04 1.37 -19.87
C LYS A 4 -53.56 0.01 -20.38
N VAL A 5 -52.41 -0.01 -21.05
CA VAL A 5 -51.74 -1.26 -21.43
C VAL A 5 -50.85 -1.68 -20.26
N MET A 6 -51.26 -2.76 -19.61
CA MET A 6 -50.54 -3.44 -18.54
C MET A 6 -49.78 -4.60 -19.20
N VAL A 7 -48.47 -4.44 -19.40
CA VAL A 7 -47.63 -5.54 -19.90
C VAL A 7 -47.20 -6.37 -18.70
N MET A 8 -47.88 -7.49 -18.49
CA MET A 8 -47.40 -8.61 -17.67
C MET A 8 -46.42 -9.42 -18.51
N ALA A 9 -45.17 -9.49 -18.08
CA ALA A 9 -44.23 -10.49 -18.57
C ALA A 9 -44.16 -11.64 -17.55
N SER A 10 -44.72 -12.77 -17.94
CA SER A 10 -44.61 -14.06 -17.26
C SER A 10 -43.51 -14.88 -17.92
N LEU A 11 -42.55 -15.39 -17.15
CA LEU A 11 -41.77 -16.56 -17.56
C LEU A 11 -41.72 -17.55 -16.40
N SER A 12 -42.28 -18.73 -16.61
CA SER A 12 -42.27 -19.88 -15.71
C SER A 12 -41.13 -20.86 -16.07
N ALA A 13 -40.61 -21.52 -15.03
CA ALA A 13 -39.40 -22.35 -14.97
C ALA A 13 -39.52 -23.78 -15.54
N ILE A 14 -38.41 -24.55 -15.50
CA ILE A 14 -38.35 -25.87 -14.83
C ILE A 14 -36.90 -26.24 -14.38
N VAL A 15 -36.79 -26.37 -13.06
CA VAL A 15 -36.05 -27.31 -12.17
C VAL A 15 -34.54 -27.55 -12.34
N GLY A 16 -33.82 -26.87 -11.44
CA GLY A 16 -32.52 -27.20 -10.87
C GLY A 16 -32.33 -26.42 -9.57
N GLY A 17 -33.24 -26.59 -8.60
CA GLY A 17 -33.01 -26.23 -7.20
C GLY A 17 -32.94 -24.75 -6.80
N GLY A 18 -33.98 -23.96 -7.09
CA GLY A 18 -34.35 -22.78 -6.29
C GLY A 18 -33.97 -21.40 -6.85
N VAL A 19 -34.96 -20.64 -7.31
CA VAL A 19 -34.86 -19.19 -7.57
C VAL A 19 -35.89 -18.47 -6.71
N TYR A 20 -35.39 -17.52 -5.92
CA TYR A 20 -36.17 -16.70 -4.99
C TYR A 20 -36.71 -15.45 -5.69
N TYR A 21 -37.95 -15.06 -5.38
CA TYR A 21 -38.46 -13.72 -5.67
C TYR A 21 -39.01 -13.10 -4.38
N PHE A 22 -38.43 -11.96 -4.03
CA PHE A 22 -38.93 -11.08 -2.97
C PHE A 22 -40.05 -10.21 -3.55
N LEU A 23 -41.22 -10.25 -2.93
CA LEU A 23 -42.25 -9.22 -3.10
C LEU A 23 -42.64 -8.70 -1.72
N VAL A 24 -42.36 -7.41 -1.50
CA VAL A 24 -42.78 -6.65 -0.34
C VAL A 24 -44.09 -5.94 -0.71
N SER A 25 -45.17 -6.24 0.00
CA SER A 25 -46.24 -5.27 0.28
C SER A 25 -47.13 -5.73 1.44
N PRO A 26 -47.74 -4.79 2.19
CA PRO A 26 -48.11 -4.97 3.58
C PRO A 26 -49.54 -5.48 3.77
N ASN A 27 -49.74 -6.13 4.92
CA ASN A 27 -51.01 -6.54 5.54
C ASN A 27 -51.78 -7.67 4.85
N ILE A 28 -51.90 -8.82 5.53
CA ILE A 28 -53.14 -9.32 6.14
C ILE A 28 -52.84 -10.62 6.91
N LYS A 29 -53.41 -10.71 8.11
CA LYS A 29 -53.41 -11.84 9.03
C LYS A 29 -54.27 -12.98 8.48
N GLU A 30 -53.83 -14.23 8.57
CA GLU A 30 -54.60 -15.36 9.12
C GLU A 30 -53.81 -16.68 9.06
N ASN A 31 -53.87 -17.42 10.17
CA ASN A 31 -53.31 -18.76 10.35
C ASN A 31 -54.33 -19.80 9.91
N THR A 32 -53.97 -20.66 8.96
CA THR A 32 -54.73 -21.90 8.71
C THR A 32 -53.76 -23.07 8.58
N VAL A 33 -53.81 -23.95 9.57
CA VAL A 33 -53.10 -25.24 9.60
C VAL A 33 -53.95 -26.27 8.87
N LEU A 34 -53.39 -26.93 7.85
CA LEU A 34 -53.94 -28.14 7.25
C LEU A 34 -52.90 -29.25 7.35
N THR A 35 -53.16 -30.18 8.27
CA THR A 35 -52.43 -31.45 8.41
C THR A 35 -53.00 -32.49 7.46
N THR A 36 -52.16 -33.13 6.65
CA THR A 36 -52.51 -34.40 5.99
C THR A 36 -51.45 -35.46 6.26
N LYS A 37 -52.00 -36.65 6.53
CA LYS A 37 -51.42 -37.88 7.07
C LYS A 37 -50.19 -38.41 6.34
N VAL A 38 -49.26 -38.95 7.14
CA VAL A 38 -48.13 -39.79 6.74
C VAL A 38 -48.63 -41.17 6.30
N ASN A 39 -47.97 -41.75 5.27
CA ASN A 39 -47.91 -43.19 5.07
C ASN A 39 -46.40 -43.59 5.07
N PRO A 40 -46.02 -44.68 5.75
CA PRO A 40 -44.62 -45.01 6.04
C PRO A 40 -43.98 -45.84 4.92
N THR A 41 -42.68 -46.11 5.07
CA THR A 41 -41.83 -47.05 4.30
C THR A 41 -41.19 -46.51 3.02
N ILE A 42 -40.04 -45.80 3.17
CA ILE A 42 -38.71 -46.23 2.72
C ILE A 42 -37.68 -45.56 3.66
N GLU A 43 -37.29 -46.27 4.72
CA GLU A 43 -35.99 -46.03 5.39
C GLU A 43 -34.95 -46.89 4.67
N SER A 44 -33.94 -46.27 4.07
CA SER A 44 -32.55 -46.72 4.16
C SER A 44 -31.66 -45.86 3.25
N GLU A 45 -30.59 -45.33 3.86
CA GLU A 45 -29.34 -44.93 3.22
C GLU A 45 -29.33 -43.64 2.38
N VAL A 46 -29.23 -42.49 3.06
CA VAL A 46 -28.09 -41.56 2.89
C VAL A 46 -27.87 -40.83 4.22
N GLN A 47 -27.26 -41.50 5.19
CA GLN A 47 -26.57 -40.80 6.28
C GLN A 47 -25.19 -40.43 5.71
N GLY A 48 -25.16 -39.38 4.89
CA GLY A 48 -23.92 -38.76 4.52
C GLY A 48 -23.36 -38.09 5.76
N ASN A 49 -22.26 -38.63 6.29
CA ASN A 49 -21.44 -37.95 7.27
C ASN A 49 -21.09 -36.56 6.71
N ILE A 50 -21.81 -35.53 7.16
CA ILE A 50 -21.25 -34.19 7.20
C ILE A 50 -20.32 -34.23 8.40
N GLU A 51 -19.08 -34.67 8.16
CA GLU A 51 -17.98 -34.27 9.01
C GLU A 51 -17.93 -32.73 8.90
N GLU A 52 -18.49 -32.05 9.89
CA GLU A 52 -18.05 -30.69 10.20
C GLU A 52 -16.54 -30.80 10.39
N LYS A 53 -15.76 -30.40 9.37
CA LYS A 53 -14.35 -30.12 9.56
C LYS A 53 -14.30 -29.05 10.64
N GLU A 54 -13.97 -29.45 11.87
CA GLU A 54 -13.57 -28.52 12.92
C GLU A 54 -12.53 -27.60 12.29
N GLU A 55 -12.91 -26.33 12.10
CA GLU A 55 -12.00 -25.35 11.53
C GLU A 55 -10.97 -25.06 12.63
N GLN A 56 -9.83 -25.76 12.54
CA GLN A 56 -8.81 -25.73 13.57
C GLN A 56 -8.38 -24.29 13.83
N GLN A 57 -8.59 -23.84 15.07
CA GLN A 57 -8.37 -22.46 15.48
C GLN A 57 -6.89 -22.10 15.33
N ILE A 58 -6.61 -20.98 14.66
CA ILE A 58 -5.23 -20.49 14.47
C ILE A 58 -4.62 -20.13 15.82
N ASP A 59 -3.49 -20.76 16.16
CA ASP A 59 -2.71 -20.45 17.36
C ASP A 59 -1.77 -19.26 17.11
N TYR A 60 -2.33 -18.05 17.14
CA TYR A 60 -1.56 -16.82 16.94
C TYR A 60 -0.42 -16.62 17.95
N ALA A 61 -0.54 -17.17 19.17
CA ALA A 61 0.50 -17.04 20.19
C ALA A 61 1.75 -17.84 19.80
N SER A 62 1.57 -19.08 19.35
CA SER A 62 2.66 -19.92 18.82
C SER A 62 3.30 -19.30 17.58
N ILE A 63 2.50 -18.75 16.66
CA ILE A 63 3.00 -18.04 15.47
C ILE A 63 3.85 -16.83 15.90
N SER A 64 3.32 -15.97 16.78
CA SER A 64 4.03 -14.81 17.31
C SER A 64 5.37 -15.20 17.92
N GLN A 65 5.42 -16.26 18.73
CA GLN A 65 6.65 -16.74 19.36
C GLN A 65 7.71 -17.17 18.32
N LYS A 66 7.31 -17.91 17.29
CA LYS A 66 8.22 -18.34 16.22
C LYS A 66 8.77 -17.16 15.43
N LEU A 67 7.92 -16.18 15.09
CA LEU A 67 8.33 -14.96 14.40
C LEU A 67 9.29 -14.13 15.25
N ASP A 68 9.01 -14.00 16.55
CA ASP A 68 9.91 -13.31 17.50
C ASP A 68 11.28 -13.97 17.58
N GLN A 69 11.32 -15.30 17.72
CA GLN A 69 12.56 -16.08 17.75
C GLN A 69 13.39 -15.91 16.47
N TYR A 70 12.74 -15.88 15.30
CA TYR A 70 13.41 -15.61 14.03
C TYR A 70 14.09 -14.23 14.04
N LEU A 71 13.38 -13.17 14.43
CA LEU A 71 13.90 -11.80 14.44
C LEU A 71 15.03 -11.62 15.47
N VAL A 72 14.90 -12.24 16.64
CA VAL A 72 15.98 -12.28 17.65
C VAL A 72 17.21 -13.00 17.11
N GLY A 73 17.02 -14.17 16.48
CA GLY A 73 18.11 -14.96 15.90
C GLY A 73 18.86 -14.24 14.76
N LYS A 74 18.14 -13.43 13.98
CA LYS A 74 18.72 -12.58 12.92
C LYS A 74 19.30 -11.27 13.45
N GLN A 75 19.22 -11.00 14.76
CA GLN A 75 19.66 -9.74 15.38
C GLN A 75 19.03 -8.51 14.71
N PHE A 76 17.73 -8.59 14.43
CA PHE A 76 17.00 -7.50 13.81
C PHE A 76 17.03 -6.24 14.69
N ASN A 77 17.18 -5.05 14.09
CA ASN A 77 17.15 -3.77 14.78
C ASN A 77 16.16 -2.85 14.07
N GLY A 78 14.94 -2.76 14.62
CA GLY A 78 13.84 -2.06 13.98
C GLY A 78 12.49 -2.40 14.63
N THR A 79 11.39 -2.13 13.92
CA THR A 79 10.03 -2.45 14.37
C THR A 79 9.36 -3.36 13.34
N VAL A 80 8.62 -4.37 13.81
CA VAL A 80 7.80 -5.26 12.99
C VAL A 80 6.33 -5.10 13.32
N LEU A 81 5.48 -5.20 12.30
CA LEU A 81 4.04 -5.43 12.45
C LEU A 81 3.62 -6.60 11.55
N VAL A 82 2.98 -7.60 12.14
CA VAL A 82 2.33 -8.72 11.46
C VAL A 82 0.89 -8.80 11.93
N THR A 83 -0.05 -8.74 10.99
CA THR A 83 -1.48 -8.93 11.28
C THR A 83 -2.08 -9.96 10.34
N ASP A 84 -3.09 -10.68 10.83
CA ASP A 84 -3.99 -11.48 10.00
C ASP A 84 -5.42 -10.98 10.23
N LYS A 85 -6.00 -10.37 9.20
CA LYS A 85 -7.24 -9.60 9.27
C LYS A 85 -7.13 -8.55 10.39
N GLU A 86 -8.06 -8.58 11.35
CA GLU A 86 -8.06 -7.69 12.51
C GLU A 86 -7.13 -8.14 13.65
N HIS A 87 -6.57 -9.35 13.59
CA HIS A 87 -5.73 -9.87 14.67
C HIS A 87 -4.28 -9.42 14.52
N VAL A 88 -3.75 -8.77 15.56
CA VAL A 88 -2.33 -8.42 15.65
C VAL A 88 -1.56 -9.62 16.16
N ILE A 89 -0.77 -10.24 15.28
CA ILE A 89 0.05 -11.40 15.61
C ILE A 89 1.32 -10.95 16.32
N LEU A 90 2.02 -9.96 15.75
CA LEU A 90 3.25 -9.43 16.31
C LEU A 90 3.34 -7.94 16.04
N ASN A 91 3.56 -7.14 17.09
CA ASN A 91 3.80 -5.71 16.97
C ASN A 91 4.87 -5.32 18.00
N LYS A 92 6.14 -5.31 17.59
CA LYS A 92 7.28 -5.27 18.51
C LYS A 92 8.47 -4.52 17.93
N GLY A 93 9.20 -3.82 18.80
CA GLY A 93 10.49 -3.22 18.48
C GLY A 93 11.66 -4.09 18.95
N TYR A 94 12.78 -4.02 18.24
CA TYR A 94 14.00 -4.78 18.46
C TYR A 94 15.21 -3.85 18.40
N GLY A 95 16.14 -4.00 19.34
CA GLY A 95 17.34 -3.18 19.40
C GLY A 95 17.04 -1.70 19.70
N TYR A 96 17.88 -0.80 19.19
CA TYR A 96 17.83 0.62 19.56
C TYR A 96 17.42 1.54 18.39
N ALA A 97 16.49 2.45 18.67
CA ALA A 97 16.17 3.61 17.84
C ALA A 97 17.32 4.64 17.89
N ASP A 98 17.96 4.77 19.05
CA ASP A 98 19.15 5.58 19.28
C ASP A 98 20.17 4.82 20.13
N VAL A 99 21.22 4.32 19.48
CA VAL A 99 22.29 3.53 20.11
C VAL A 99 23.04 4.35 21.17
N GLN A 100 23.28 5.65 20.91
CA GLN A 100 24.08 6.49 21.81
C GLN A 100 23.35 6.75 23.13
N ASN A 101 22.04 6.99 23.04
CA ASN A 101 21.19 7.30 24.20
C ASN A 101 20.46 6.07 24.77
N LYS A 102 20.71 4.87 24.21
CA LYS A 102 20.05 3.61 24.58
C LYS A 102 18.52 3.70 24.53
N ILE A 103 17.98 4.41 23.53
CA ILE A 103 16.53 4.47 23.30
C ILE A 103 16.14 3.25 22.48
N GLU A 104 15.31 2.39 23.04
CA GLU A 104 14.85 1.16 22.39
C GLU A 104 13.87 1.46 21.24
N ASN A 105 13.87 0.59 20.23
CA ASN A 105 12.80 0.58 19.25
C ASN A 105 11.50 0.08 19.89
N THR A 106 10.39 0.69 19.51
CA THR A 106 9.03 0.37 19.95
C THR A 106 8.07 0.38 18.76
N PRO A 107 6.84 -0.14 18.90
CA PRO A 107 5.78 0.06 17.92
C PRO A 107 5.52 1.52 17.52
N GLN A 108 5.80 2.47 18.41
CA GLN A 108 5.61 3.92 18.20
C GLN A 108 6.83 4.60 17.58
N THR A 109 7.91 3.85 17.33
CA THR A 109 9.12 4.41 16.70
C THR A 109 8.83 4.80 15.25
N LYS A 110 9.21 6.02 14.90
CA LYS A 110 9.08 6.60 13.56
C LYS A 110 10.35 6.37 12.76
N TYR A 111 10.19 5.96 11.51
CA TYR A 111 11.27 5.67 10.59
C TYR A 111 11.13 6.52 9.34
N ARG A 112 12.25 6.92 8.74
CA ARG A 112 12.26 7.34 7.33
C ARG A 112 11.99 6.10 6.48
N ILE A 113 11.01 6.18 5.58
CA ILE A 113 10.54 5.03 4.79
C ILE A 113 10.97 5.08 3.33
N GLY A 114 11.82 6.03 2.95
CA GLY A 114 12.36 6.14 1.60
C GLY A 114 11.28 6.04 0.52
N SER A 115 11.53 5.22 -0.51
CA SER A 115 10.66 5.04 -1.67
C SER A 115 9.21 4.66 -1.38
N ILE A 116 8.85 4.21 -0.18
CA ILE A 116 7.43 4.03 0.22
C ILE A 116 6.67 5.39 0.19
N THR A 117 7.37 6.52 0.32
CA THR A 117 6.82 7.89 0.12
C THR A 117 6.04 8.03 -1.18
N LYS A 118 6.41 7.26 -2.22
CA LYS A 118 5.74 7.28 -3.52
C LYS A 118 4.27 6.88 -3.44
N THR A 119 3.87 6.09 -2.44
CA THR A 119 2.47 5.69 -2.21
C THR A 119 1.60 6.92 -1.99
N VAL A 120 1.99 7.84 -1.10
CA VAL A 120 1.18 9.03 -0.80
C VAL A 120 1.15 10.04 -1.96
N VAL A 121 2.20 10.08 -2.78
CA VAL A 121 2.23 10.88 -4.01
C VAL A 121 1.31 10.27 -5.07
N ALA A 122 1.37 8.95 -5.30
CA ALA A 122 0.47 8.25 -6.21
C ALA A 122 -1.01 8.40 -5.80
N THR A 123 -1.32 8.21 -4.52
CA THR A 123 -2.66 8.44 -3.97
C THR A 123 -3.12 9.88 -4.21
N SER A 124 -2.25 10.87 -4.01
CA SER A 124 -2.57 12.28 -4.25
C SER A 124 -2.89 12.58 -5.72
N ILE A 125 -2.14 11.98 -6.66
CA ILE A 125 -2.41 12.11 -8.11
C ILE A 125 -3.78 11.53 -8.46
N LEU A 126 -4.11 10.34 -7.93
CA LEU A 126 -5.41 9.72 -8.15
C LEU A 126 -6.56 10.53 -7.52
N GLN A 127 -6.38 11.08 -6.31
CA GLN A 127 -7.37 11.98 -5.70
C GLN A 127 -7.61 13.24 -6.55
N LEU A 128 -6.56 13.82 -7.12
CA LEU A 128 -6.70 14.97 -8.03
C LEU A 128 -7.40 14.58 -9.34
N GLN A 129 -7.18 13.35 -9.82
CA GLN A 129 -7.91 12.82 -10.97
C GLN A 129 -9.41 12.67 -10.66
N GLU A 130 -9.77 12.10 -9.51
CA GLU A 130 -11.16 11.95 -9.08
C GLU A 130 -11.88 13.28 -8.93
N GLN A 131 -11.13 14.34 -8.58
CA GLN A 131 -11.63 15.71 -8.53
C GLN A 131 -11.73 16.37 -9.92
N GLY A 132 -11.41 15.66 -11.00
CA GLY A 132 -11.39 16.20 -12.36
C GLY A 132 -10.31 17.24 -12.63
N LYS A 133 -9.31 17.37 -11.73
CA LYS A 133 -8.26 18.39 -11.83
C LYS A 133 -7.10 17.96 -12.72
N LEU A 134 -6.94 16.66 -12.92
CA LEU A 134 -5.98 16.09 -13.86
C LEU A 134 -6.51 14.80 -14.48
N ASN A 135 -5.84 14.33 -15.53
CA ASN A 135 -5.96 12.96 -16.00
C ASN A 135 -4.56 12.33 -16.06
N ILE A 136 -4.39 11.09 -15.60
CA ILE A 136 -3.08 10.42 -15.63
C ILE A 136 -2.55 10.21 -17.06
N GLN A 137 -3.41 10.27 -18.08
CA GLN A 137 -3.01 10.20 -19.49
C GLN A 137 -2.59 11.55 -20.07
N ASP A 138 -2.75 12.64 -19.33
CA ASP A 138 -2.27 13.95 -19.78
C ASP A 138 -0.74 13.97 -19.87
N ASN A 139 -0.24 14.74 -20.83
CA ASN A 139 1.18 15.04 -20.94
C ASN A 139 1.61 15.99 -19.81
N VAL A 140 2.82 15.80 -19.29
CA VAL A 140 3.42 16.62 -18.22
C VAL A 140 3.46 18.10 -18.59
N ASN A 141 3.68 18.45 -19.87
CA ASN A 141 3.74 19.85 -20.32
C ASN A 141 2.43 20.63 -20.08
N LYS A 142 1.28 19.93 -20.00
CA LYS A 142 -0.01 20.54 -19.63
C LYS A 142 0.02 21.21 -18.26
N TYR A 143 0.78 20.65 -17.31
CA TYR A 143 0.89 21.15 -15.94
C TYR A 143 2.18 21.92 -15.69
N ILE A 144 3.19 21.68 -16.52
CA ILE A 144 4.52 22.28 -16.41
C ILE A 144 4.95 22.74 -17.81
N PRO A 145 4.50 23.92 -18.28
CA PRO A 145 4.76 24.37 -19.65
C PRO A 145 6.25 24.46 -20.03
N SER A 146 7.14 24.56 -19.05
CA SER A 146 8.60 24.56 -19.25
C SER A 146 9.22 23.16 -19.40
N PHE A 147 8.43 22.09 -19.25
CA PHE A 147 8.88 20.71 -19.45
C PHE A 147 8.91 20.37 -20.96
N PRO A 148 9.96 19.72 -21.49
CA PRO A 148 10.09 19.56 -22.94
C PRO A 148 8.98 18.72 -23.58
N GLU A 149 8.28 19.31 -24.56
CA GLU A 149 7.12 18.71 -25.21
C GLU A 149 7.49 17.49 -26.07
N ASN A 150 8.66 17.51 -26.71
CA ASN A 150 9.13 16.47 -27.62
C ASN A 150 9.37 15.10 -26.96
N LYS A 151 9.24 15.00 -25.63
CA LYS A 151 9.41 13.77 -24.86
C LYS A 151 8.15 12.93 -24.73
N ASN A 152 6.96 13.52 -24.94
CA ASN A 152 5.67 12.83 -24.85
C ASN A 152 5.48 12.02 -23.54
N ILE A 153 5.97 12.55 -22.41
CA ILE A 153 5.82 11.89 -21.10
C ILE A 153 4.44 12.22 -20.54
N THR A 154 3.66 11.20 -20.19
CA THR A 154 2.39 11.34 -19.46
C THR A 154 2.59 11.12 -17.97
N LEU A 155 1.61 11.52 -17.17
CA LEU A 155 1.61 11.25 -15.72
C LEU A 155 1.62 9.74 -15.44
N TYR A 156 0.96 8.93 -16.27
CA TYR A 156 1.01 7.47 -16.23
C TYR A 156 2.43 6.94 -16.42
N HIS A 157 3.20 7.50 -17.36
CA HIS A 157 4.60 7.12 -17.56
C HIS A 157 5.47 7.41 -16.33
N LEU A 158 5.21 8.53 -15.64
CA LEU A 158 5.89 8.85 -14.39
C LEU A 158 5.52 7.84 -13.27
N LEU A 159 4.23 7.60 -13.05
CA LEU A 159 3.71 6.71 -12.01
C LEU A 159 4.26 5.28 -12.13
N THR A 160 4.44 4.80 -13.36
CA THR A 160 4.86 3.42 -13.69
C THR A 160 6.36 3.25 -13.96
N HIS A 161 7.14 4.32 -13.89
CA HIS A 161 8.56 4.30 -14.25
C HIS A 161 8.86 3.91 -15.71
N THR A 162 8.00 4.33 -16.62
CA THR A 162 8.14 4.12 -18.08
C THR A 162 8.41 5.43 -18.83
N SER A 163 8.81 6.50 -18.15
CA SER A 163 9.07 7.82 -18.75
C SER A 163 10.34 7.91 -19.60
N GLY A 164 11.28 6.98 -19.42
CA GLY A 164 12.61 7.06 -20.01
C GLY A 164 13.56 8.04 -19.32
N LEU A 165 13.14 8.73 -18.26
CA LEU A 165 14.05 9.59 -17.49
C LEU A 165 15.18 8.75 -16.86
N PRO A 166 16.42 9.25 -16.83
CA PRO A 166 17.54 8.49 -16.31
C PRO A 166 17.48 8.38 -14.78
N GLU A 167 18.20 7.41 -14.23
CA GLU A 167 18.42 7.29 -12.77
C GLU A 167 19.44 8.33 -12.28
N HIS A 168 20.43 8.64 -13.12
CA HIS A 168 21.47 9.62 -12.81
C HIS A 168 21.52 10.69 -13.90
N ALA A 169 21.13 11.90 -13.52
CA ALA A 169 21.20 13.06 -14.39
C ALA A 169 22.61 13.65 -14.45
N LYS A 170 22.88 14.41 -15.52
CA LYS A 170 24.15 15.11 -15.72
C LYS A 170 24.03 16.57 -15.28
N GLY A 171 25.12 17.11 -14.74
CA GLY A 171 25.21 18.48 -14.27
C GLY A 171 24.69 18.65 -12.84
N ASN A 172 24.58 19.91 -12.40
CA ASN A 172 24.20 20.26 -11.03
C ASN A 172 22.97 21.19 -11.03
N VAL A 173 22.13 21.04 -10.02
CA VAL A 173 21.00 21.93 -9.75
C VAL A 173 20.80 22.08 -8.24
N ASN A 174 20.31 23.23 -7.81
CA ASN A 174 19.83 23.38 -6.43
C ASN A 174 18.45 22.71 -6.30
N ALA A 175 18.42 21.52 -5.71
CA ALA A 175 17.18 20.76 -5.52
C ALA A 175 16.14 21.48 -4.66
N ALA A 176 16.55 22.43 -3.80
CA ALA A 176 15.63 23.21 -2.96
C ALA A 176 14.68 24.10 -3.79
N SER A 177 15.07 24.48 -5.01
CA SER A 177 14.22 25.19 -5.95
C SER A 177 13.45 24.19 -6.82
N ARG A 178 12.19 23.89 -6.45
CA ARG A 178 11.41 22.81 -7.07
C ARG A 178 11.23 23.02 -8.58
N LEU A 179 10.91 24.23 -9.02
CA LEU A 179 10.80 24.52 -10.46
C LEU A 179 12.14 24.39 -11.20
N GLN A 180 13.26 24.81 -10.60
CA GLN A 180 14.58 24.62 -11.23
C GLN A 180 14.95 23.14 -11.32
N LEU A 181 14.67 22.37 -10.26
CA LEU A 181 14.86 20.92 -10.22
C LEU A 181 14.05 20.23 -11.33
N ILE A 182 12.76 20.52 -11.45
CA ILE A 182 11.90 19.91 -12.48
C ILE A 182 12.36 20.30 -13.88
N ASN A 183 12.71 21.55 -14.12
CA ASN A 183 13.23 21.99 -15.42
C ASN A 183 14.59 21.37 -15.74
N TRP A 184 15.40 21.06 -14.72
CA TRP A 184 16.66 20.35 -14.91
C TRP A 184 16.44 18.86 -15.21
N ILE A 185 15.50 18.20 -14.52
CA ILE A 185 15.04 16.82 -14.83
C ILE A 185 14.51 16.76 -16.26
N GLY A 186 13.64 17.70 -16.63
CA GLY A 186 13.04 17.80 -17.95
C GLY A 186 14.08 17.91 -19.07
N ARG A 187 15.25 18.49 -18.81
CA ARG A 187 16.33 18.65 -19.80
C ARG A 187 17.25 17.44 -19.97
N GLN A 188 17.11 16.39 -19.16
CA GLN A 188 17.96 15.20 -19.28
C GLN A 188 17.65 14.41 -20.55
N ASN A 189 18.63 13.71 -21.12
CA ASN A 189 18.34 12.78 -22.22
C ASN A 189 17.53 11.60 -21.69
N LEU A 190 16.55 11.15 -22.47
CA LEU A 190 15.84 9.91 -22.15
C LEU A 190 16.71 8.70 -22.48
N GLU A 191 16.68 7.67 -21.64
CA GLU A 191 17.30 6.37 -21.92
C GLU A 191 16.52 5.59 -22.99
N PHE A 192 15.22 5.83 -23.09
CA PHE A 192 14.31 5.28 -24.09
C PHE A 192 13.07 6.19 -24.27
N PRO A 193 12.36 6.13 -25.40
CA PRO A 193 11.09 6.83 -25.56
C PRO A 193 10.06 6.47 -24.48
N ALA A 194 9.25 7.43 -24.06
CA ALA A 194 8.26 7.19 -23.02
C ALA A 194 7.28 6.08 -23.43
N GLY A 195 7.04 5.13 -22.52
CA GLY A 195 6.18 3.97 -22.72
C GLY A 195 6.84 2.76 -23.39
N THR A 196 8.10 2.85 -23.85
CA THR A 196 8.76 1.75 -24.60
C THR A 196 9.80 0.98 -23.79
N GLY A 197 9.81 1.15 -22.47
CA GLY A 197 10.76 0.50 -21.58
C GLY A 197 10.53 0.88 -20.13
N TRP A 198 11.38 0.36 -19.23
CA TRP A 198 11.23 0.56 -17.79
C TRP A 198 12.55 0.92 -17.11
N ARG A 199 12.54 2.00 -16.33
CA ARG A 199 13.66 2.47 -15.50
C ARG A 199 13.14 3.12 -14.24
N TYR A 200 13.39 2.49 -13.09
CA TYR A 200 13.14 3.12 -11.80
C TYR A 200 13.97 4.40 -11.67
N THR A 201 13.32 5.51 -11.33
CA THR A 201 13.98 6.78 -11.07
C THR A 201 13.11 7.65 -10.19
N ASP A 202 13.72 8.23 -9.16
CA ASP A 202 13.06 9.14 -8.23
C ASP A 202 12.56 10.41 -8.92
N TYR A 203 13.19 10.80 -10.02
CA TYR A 203 12.81 11.97 -10.81
C TYR A 203 11.35 11.92 -11.26
N ASN A 204 10.82 10.73 -11.52
CA ASN A 204 9.41 10.60 -11.89
C ASN A 204 8.47 11.13 -10.81
N TYR A 205 8.72 10.75 -9.56
CA TYR A 205 7.89 11.12 -8.43
C TYR A 205 8.17 12.54 -7.94
N MET A 206 9.38 13.08 -8.17
CA MET A 206 9.66 14.51 -7.98
C MET A 206 8.80 15.37 -8.92
N VAL A 207 8.66 14.98 -10.20
CA VAL A 207 7.81 15.69 -11.16
C VAL A 207 6.34 15.60 -10.73
N LEU A 208 5.86 14.42 -10.32
CA LEU A 208 4.49 14.25 -9.82
C LEU A 208 4.22 15.10 -8.57
N ALA A 209 5.16 15.16 -7.63
CA ALA A 209 5.06 16.01 -6.45
C ALA A 209 4.90 17.49 -6.81
N TYR A 210 5.69 17.98 -7.78
CA TYR A 210 5.56 19.35 -8.26
C TYR A 210 4.19 19.62 -8.89
N ILE A 211 3.64 18.66 -9.64
CA ILE A 211 2.28 18.78 -10.21
C ILE A 211 1.23 18.89 -9.12
N ILE A 212 1.35 18.11 -8.03
CA ILE A 212 0.45 18.20 -6.87
C ILE A 212 0.51 19.60 -6.26
N GLU A 213 1.70 20.13 -5.99
CA GLU A 213 1.85 21.49 -5.45
C GLU A 213 1.30 22.54 -6.43
N HIS A 214 1.58 22.38 -7.73
CA HIS A 214 1.12 23.29 -8.76
C HIS A 214 -0.41 23.35 -8.86
N ILE A 215 -1.09 22.21 -8.82
CA ILE A 215 -2.56 22.14 -8.92
C ILE A 215 -3.22 22.57 -7.60
N SER A 216 -2.71 22.08 -6.47
CA SER A 216 -3.30 22.35 -5.16
C SER A 216 -3.00 23.74 -4.60
N LYS A 217 -1.92 24.37 -5.09
CA LYS A 217 -1.35 25.62 -4.54
C LYS A 217 -0.93 25.48 -3.07
N LYS A 218 -0.59 24.27 -2.62
CA LYS A 218 -0.10 23.96 -1.27
C LYS A 218 1.27 23.30 -1.32
N PRO A 219 2.12 23.49 -0.30
CA PRO A 219 3.28 22.63 -0.10
C PRO A 219 2.87 21.16 -0.05
N LEU A 220 3.70 20.27 -0.58
CA LEU A 220 3.40 18.84 -0.71
C LEU A 220 3.03 18.21 0.64
N GLY A 221 3.81 18.54 1.68
CA GLY A 221 3.58 18.04 3.04
C GLY A 221 2.23 18.44 3.60
N ASP A 222 1.76 19.66 3.32
CA ASP A 222 0.46 20.14 3.79
C ASP A 222 -0.69 19.46 3.03
N TYR A 223 -0.57 19.32 1.71
CA TYR A 223 -1.56 18.60 0.91
C TYR A 223 -1.72 17.15 1.39
N ILE A 224 -0.61 16.43 1.58
CA ILE A 224 -0.62 15.03 2.04
C ILE A 224 -1.19 14.94 3.46
N LYS A 225 -0.81 15.86 4.36
CA LYS A 225 -1.34 15.86 5.73
C LYS A 225 -2.86 15.98 5.73
N GLU A 226 -3.42 16.93 4.99
CA GLU A 226 -4.86 17.17 4.93
C GLU A 226 -5.64 16.07 4.20
N ASN A 227 -5.10 15.56 3.10
CA ASN A 227 -5.84 14.68 2.20
C ASN A 227 -5.57 13.19 2.41
N ILE A 228 -4.53 12.85 3.17
CA ILE A 228 -4.13 11.47 3.46
C ILE A 228 -4.00 11.28 4.96
N PHE A 229 -3.05 11.93 5.64
CA PHE A 229 -2.74 11.58 7.03
C PHE A 229 -3.92 11.80 7.98
N ILE A 230 -4.59 12.96 7.90
CA ILE A 230 -5.77 13.23 8.73
C ILE A 230 -6.92 12.29 8.36
N LYS A 231 -7.15 12.03 7.06
CA LYS A 231 -8.24 11.16 6.61
C LYS A 231 -8.02 9.69 6.94
N ALA A 232 -6.78 9.24 7.02
CA ALA A 232 -6.40 7.87 7.36
C ALA A 232 -6.03 7.71 8.84
N ASP A 233 -6.25 8.73 9.69
CA ASP A 233 -5.95 8.70 11.13
C ASP A 233 -4.46 8.39 11.44
N MET A 234 -3.56 8.89 10.58
CA MET A 234 -2.11 8.74 10.68
C MET A 234 -1.49 9.90 11.45
N HIS A 235 -1.53 9.83 12.78
CA HIS A 235 -1.10 10.93 13.65
C HIS A 235 0.42 10.97 13.91
N GLU A 236 1.13 9.91 13.55
CA GLU A 236 2.56 9.70 13.79
C GLU A 236 3.38 9.75 12.48
N SER A 237 2.80 10.31 11.41
CA SER A 237 3.41 10.44 10.08
C SER A 237 3.66 11.90 9.68
N GLY A 238 4.64 12.11 8.80
CA GLY A 238 4.95 13.44 8.28
C GLY A 238 5.90 13.42 7.08
N MET A 239 6.12 14.62 6.51
CA MET A 239 6.95 14.84 5.32
C MET A 239 8.14 15.76 5.66
N GLY A 240 9.25 15.60 4.93
CA GLY A 240 10.38 16.53 4.99
C GLY A 240 11.08 16.58 6.35
N ASN A 241 11.59 17.76 6.72
CA ASN A 241 12.36 17.98 7.94
C ASN A 241 11.53 18.32 9.19
N MET A 242 10.20 18.17 9.15
CA MET A 242 9.29 18.52 10.24
C MET A 242 9.35 17.55 11.44
N VAL A 243 10.56 17.27 11.93
CA VAL A 243 10.87 16.40 13.07
C VAL A 243 11.44 17.16 14.30
N PRO A 244 11.27 18.49 14.55
CA PRO A 244 11.86 19.06 15.75
C PRO A 244 11.27 18.44 17.03
N GLY A 245 12.08 17.67 17.75
CA GLY A 245 11.81 17.25 19.13
C GLY A 245 11.16 15.87 19.32
N ASP A 246 10.98 15.07 18.28
CA ASP A 246 10.37 13.75 18.44
C ASP A 246 11.36 12.72 18.98
N LYS A 247 11.22 12.43 20.28
CA LYS A 247 11.94 11.38 21.01
C LYS A 247 11.76 9.97 20.45
N ASN A 248 10.75 9.74 19.61
CA ASN A 248 10.46 8.44 19.00
C ASN A 248 10.99 8.34 17.56
N PHE A 249 11.85 9.25 17.09
CA PHE A 249 12.41 9.16 15.74
C PHE A 249 13.70 8.34 15.72
N ALA A 250 13.70 7.22 14.97
CA ALA A 250 14.88 6.37 14.88
C ALA A 250 16.02 7.06 14.12
N LYS A 251 17.20 7.10 14.71
CA LYS A 251 18.44 7.49 14.03
C LYS A 251 18.86 6.39 13.07
N GLY A 252 19.36 6.77 11.90
CA GLY A 252 19.79 5.83 10.86
C GLY A 252 21.24 5.37 11.06
N TYR A 253 21.48 4.08 10.86
CA TYR A 253 22.79 3.45 11.02
C TYR A 253 23.16 2.59 9.82
N VAL A 254 24.45 2.26 9.73
CA VAL A 254 25.00 1.20 8.88
C VAL A 254 25.74 0.23 9.78
N LYS A 255 25.56 -1.07 9.56
CA LYS A 255 26.34 -2.11 10.24
C LYS A 255 27.69 -2.25 9.54
N LYS A 256 28.78 -1.96 10.25
CA LYS A 256 30.16 -2.24 9.80
C LYS A 256 30.74 -3.27 10.76
N ASP A 257 31.18 -4.39 10.23
CA ASP A 257 31.55 -5.57 11.01
C ASP A 257 30.42 -5.99 11.97
N LYS A 258 30.57 -5.72 13.27
CA LYS A 258 29.58 -6.02 14.32
C LYS A 258 29.04 -4.77 15.01
N GLU A 259 29.41 -3.58 14.55
CA GLU A 259 29.04 -2.31 15.17
C GLU A 259 28.08 -1.51 14.30
N LEU A 260 27.15 -0.81 14.96
CA LEU A 260 26.26 0.14 14.32
C LEU A 260 26.92 1.52 14.32
N VAL A 261 27.26 2.01 13.13
CA VAL A 261 27.83 3.35 12.94
C VAL A 261 26.76 4.31 12.41
N PRO A 262 26.72 5.58 12.86
CA PRO A 262 25.78 6.56 12.32
C PRO A 262 25.87 6.67 10.80
N ALA A 263 24.73 6.68 10.13
CA ALA A 263 24.65 6.83 8.69
C ALA A 263 24.96 8.26 8.22
N GLN A 264 25.29 8.43 6.95
CA GLN A 264 25.48 9.76 6.37
C GLN A 264 24.17 10.55 6.39
N LYS A 265 24.27 11.85 6.63
CA LYS A 265 23.12 12.77 6.63
C LYS A 265 22.46 12.77 5.26
N LEU A 266 21.13 12.73 5.25
CA LEU A 266 20.33 12.77 4.03
C LEU A 266 20.29 14.19 3.45
N GLY A 267 20.48 14.30 2.13
CA GLY A 267 20.16 15.50 1.37
C GLY A 267 18.65 15.57 1.14
N MET A 268 17.90 16.09 2.11
CA MET A 268 16.42 16.03 2.10
C MET A 268 15.77 16.69 0.88
N ASP A 269 16.40 17.72 0.30
CA ASP A 269 15.88 18.34 -0.92
C ASP A 269 15.86 17.38 -2.13
N TRP A 270 16.72 16.36 -2.14
CA TRP A 270 16.75 15.30 -3.14
C TRP A 270 15.80 14.14 -2.82
N LEU A 271 15.04 14.22 -1.73
CA LEU A 271 14.02 13.23 -1.36
C LEU A 271 12.59 13.75 -1.58
N TYR A 272 12.47 14.96 -2.14
CA TYR A 272 11.19 15.63 -2.43
C TYR A 272 10.24 14.72 -3.22
N GLY A 273 9.11 14.36 -2.61
CA GLY A 273 8.10 13.48 -3.22
C GLY A 273 8.50 12.03 -3.47
N CYS A 274 9.75 11.65 -3.27
CA CYS A 274 10.24 10.31 -3.59
C CYS A 274 10.79 9.53 -2.40
N GLY A 275 11.13 10.20 -1.29
CA GLY A 275 11.80 9.56 -0.14
C GLY A 275 11.73 10.29 1.20
N GLU A 276 11.02 11.41 1.29
CA GLU A 276 11.07 12.30 2.47
C GLU A 276 10.08 11.95 3.58
N MET A 277 9.18 10.98 3.38
CA MET A 277 8.19 10.61 4.40
C MET A 277 8.82 9.90 5.60
N TYR A 278 8.25 10.13 6.77
CA TYR A 278 8.44 9.28 7.94
C TYR A 278 7.09 8.81 8.49
N THR A 279 7.08 7.66 9.15
CA THR A 279 5.89 7.07 9.76
C THR A 279 6.25 5.96 10.74
N THR A 280 5.26 5.41 11.44
CA THR A 280 5.34 4.15 12.22
C THR A 280 4.78 2.98 11.39
N VAL A 281 5.02 1.74 11.82
CA VAL A 281 4.39 0.55 11.20
C VAL A 281 2.86 0.58 11.38
N GLY A 282 2.37 1.10 12.51
CA GLY A 282 0.93 1.20 12.77
C GLY A 282 0.23 2.17 11.81
N ASP A 283 0.80 3.34 11.58
CA ASP A 283 0.24 4.30 10.64
C ASP A 283 0.42 3.86 9.18
N MET A 284 1.47 3.09 8.86
CA MET A 284 1.61 2.48 7.54
C MET A 284 0.46 1.49 7.27
N LYS A 285 0.09 0.66 8.25
CA LYS A 285 -1.10 -0.22 8.13
C LYS A 285 -2.36 0.58 7.85
N LYS A 286 -2.60 1.66 8.61
CA LYS A 286 -3.76 2.54 8.38
C LYS A 286 -3.78 3.15 6.97
N LEU A 287 -2.63 3.54 6.44
CA LEU A 287 -2.53 4.04 5.06
C LEU A 287 -2.96 2.97 4.06
N ASP A 288 -2.41 1.77 4.17
CA ASP A 288 -2.73 0.67 3.25
C ASP A 288 -4.21 0.29 3.35
N GLU A 289 -4.76 0.19 4.56
CA GLU A 289 -6.19 -0.08 4.79
C GLU A 289 -7.08 1.03 4.23
N ALA A 290 -6.74 2.29 4.45
CA ALA A 290 -7.50 3.43 3.96
C ALA A 290 -7.50 3.50 2.42
N ILE A 291 -6.43 3.01 1.77
CA ILE A 291 -6.38 2.84 0.32
C ILE A 291 -7.29 1.68 -0.11
N ILE A 292 -7.06 0.45 0.39
CA ILE A 292 -7.73 -0.74 -0.14
C ILE A 292 -9.23 -0.81 0.20
N ASN A 293 -9.67 -0.17 1.29
CA ASN A 293 -11.06 -0.16 1.73
C ASN A 293 -11.87 1.04 1.18
N GLY A 294 -11.30 1.82 0.24
CA GLY A 294 -12.03 2.91 -0.40
C GLY A 294 -12.17 4.19 0.41
N LYS A 295 -11.45 4.33 1.54
CA LYS A 295 -11.50 5.54 2.38
C LYS A 295 -10.81 6.73 1.69
N LEU A 296 -9.73 6.48 0.95
CA LEU A 296 -8.93 7.52 0.29
C LEU A 296 -9.15 7.63 -1.22
N LEU A 297 -9.61 6.56 -1.87
CA LEU A 297 -9.71 6.41 -3.32
C LEU A 297 -10.99 5.65 -3.69
N SER A 298 -11.56 5.95 -4.85
CA SER A 298 -12.63 5.14 -5.46
C SER A 298 -12.13 3.75 -5.89
N GLU A 299 -13.05 2.81 -6.09
CA GLU A 299 -12.74 1.46 -6.59
C GLU A 299 -11.95 1.49 -7.91
N GLN A 300 -12.32 2.38 -8.83
CA GLN A 300 -11.61 2.55 -10.10
C GLN A 300 -10.16 3.00 -9.90
N SER A 301 -9.93 3.96 -8.99
CA SER A 301 -8.58 4.42 -8.66
C SER A 301 -7.76 3.37 -7.93
N ILE A 302 -8.39 2.58 -7.05
CA ILE A 302 -7.75 1.42 -6.40
C ILE A 302 -7.32 0.41 -7.46
N GLN A 303 -8.19 0.08 -8.41
CA GLN A 303 -7.85 -0.81 -9.53
C GLN A 303 -6.66 -0.26 -10.32
N ALA A 304 -6.65 1.04 -10.64
CA ALA A 304 -5.53 1.67 -11.33
C ALA A 304 -4.23 1.61 -10.50
N MET A 305 -4.30 1.89 -9.20
CA MET A 305 -3.14 1.90 -8.30
C MET A 305 -2.40 0.57 -8.25
N PHE A 306 -3.14 -0.54 -8.35
CA PHE A 306 -2.60 -1.90 -8.25
C PHE A 306 -2.50 -2.64 -9.59
N SER A 307 -2.84 -1.99 -10.70
CA SER A 307 -2.67 -2.57 -12.05
C SER A 307 -1.23 -2.36 -12.54
N PRO A 308 -0.42 -3.43 -12.73
CA PRO A 308 0.95 -3.28 -13.16
C PRO A 308 1.04 -2.78 -14.60
N SER A 309 2.11 -2.06 -14.92
CA SER A 309 2.48 -1.73 -16.31
C SER A 309 2.79 -3.00 -17.11
N ALA A 310 2.70 -2.93 -18.44
CA ALA A 310 3.07 -4.05 -19.31
C ALA A 310 4.57 -4.42 -19.20
N GLU A 311 5.43 -3.42 -18.97
CA GLU A 311 6.89 -3.56 -18.98
C GLU A 311 7.45 -4.25 -17.73
N ARG A 312 6.78 -4.08 -16.58
CA ARG A 312 7.19 -4.67 -15.31
C ARG A 312 6.00 -4.85 -14.40
N LYS A 313 6.10 -5.83 -13.49
CA LYS A 313 5.20 -6.05 -12.35
C LYS A 313 5.24 -4.91 -11.31
N TYR A 314 5.20 -3.66 -11.77
CA TYR A 314 5.20 -2.44 -10.99
C TYR A 314 3.97 -1.61 -11.40
N ALA A 315 3.18 -1.20 -10.41
CA ALA A 315 2.02 -0.35 -10.54
C ALA A 315 2.31 1.02 -9.89
N PHE A 316 1.33 1.72 -9.33
CA PHE A 316 1.58 3.03 -8.74
C PHE A 316 2.15 2.87 -7.32
N SER A 317 3.48 2.96 -7.21
CA SER A 317 4.29 2.74 -6.01
C SER A 317 4.51 1.28 -5.59
N PHE A 318 3.80 0.31 -6.15
CA PHE A 318 3.82 -1.09 -5.68
C PHE A 318 4.37 -2.05 -6.73
N TYR A 319 5.21 -2.99 -6.29
CA TYR A 319 5.44 -4.25 -6.99
C TYR A 319 4.26 -5.19 -6.75
N ILE A 320 3.81 -5.84 -7.83
CA ILE A 320 2.62 -6.70 -7.83
C ILE A 320 3.06 -8.15 -7.99
N TYR A 321 2.78 -8.96 -6.98
CA TYR A 321 2.97 -10.40 -7.02
C TYR A 321 1.61 -11.10 -6.91
N PRO A 322 1.47 -12.37 -7.35
CA PRO A 322 0.20 -13.08 -7.27
C PRO A 322 -0.42 -13.08 -5.87
N ASP A 323 0.40 -13.20 -4.82
CA ASP A 323 -0.07 -13.39 -3.45
C ASP A 323 0.11 -12.16 -2.54
N TYR A 324 0.69 -11.06 -3.02
CA TYR A 324 0.92 -9.87 -2.20
C TYR A 324 1.30 -8.63 -3.01
N PHE A 325 1.00 -7.48 -2.43
CA PHE A 325 1.49 -6.17 -2.84
C PHE A 325 2.71 -5.82 -2.00
N HIS A 326 3.69 -5.18 -2.63
CA HIS A 326 4.97 -4.91 -2.00
C HIS A 326 5.51 -3.55 -2.40
N ASN A 327 6.02 -2.80 -1.43
CA ASN A 327 6.96 -1.73 -1.72
C ASN A 327 8.05 -1.67 -0.65
N HIS A 328 9.12 -0.97 -1.00
CA HIS A 328 10.35 -0.96 -0.25
C HIS A 328 10.98 0.42 -0.31
N GLY A 329 11.67 0.80 0.77
CA GLY A 329 12.42 2.03 0.86
C GLY A 329 13.80 1.80 1.45
N VAL A 330 14.82 2.31 0.76
CA VAL A 330 16.20 2.29 1.24
C VAL A 330 16.74 3.71 1.26
N LEU A 331 17.29 4.11 2.39
CA LEU A 331 18.02 5.36 2.59
C LEU A 331 19.35 5.07 3.28
N SER A 332 20.23 6.07 3.40
CA SER A 332 21.59 5.91 3.94
C SER A 332 21.65 5.15 5.28
N GLY A 333 20.61 5.25 6.12
CA GLY A 333 20.53 4.57 7.40
C GLY A 333 19.22 3.82 7.68
N TRP A 334 18.34 3.65 6.68
CA TRP A 334 17.05 3.00 6.88
C TRP A 334 16.75 2.03 5.74
N ASN A 335 16.06 0.95 6.07
CA ASN A 335 15.63 -0.08 5.14
C ASN A 335 14.26 -0.61 5.61
N THR A 336 13.23 -0.36 4.82
CA THR A 336 11.83 -0.52 5.25
C THR A 336 11.02 -1.27 4.21
N PHE A 337 10.48 -2.43 4.57
CA PHE A 337 9.59 -3.21 3.73
C PHE A 337 8.14 -3.06 4.20
N ASN A 338 7.24 -2.90 3.24
CA ASN A 338 5.81 -3.02 3.45
C ASN A 338 5.25 -4.07 2.48
N ASN A 339 4.58 -5.07 3.05
CA ASN A 339 3.96 -6.15 2.30
C ASN A 339 2.54 -6.33 2.83
N PHE A 340 1.58 -6.54 1.93
CA PHE A 340 0.24 -6.93 2.34
C PHE A 340 -0.47 -7.76 1.28
N ASN A 341 -1.40 -8.60 1.72
CA ASN A 341 -2.35 -9.28 0.86
C ASN A 341 -3.75 -8.78 1.23
N LYS A 342 -4.36 -8.01 0.33
CA LYS A 342 -5.70 -7.41 0.55
C LYS A 342 -6.83 -8.44 0.63
N GLU A 343 -6.67 -9.61 0.01
CA GLU A 343 -7.69 -10.67 -0.03
C GLU A 343 -7.65 -11.53 1.25
N LYS A 344 -6.44 -11.85 1.72
CA LYS A 344 -6.23 -12.58 2.98
C LYS A 344 -6.37 -11.67 4.21
N GLY A 345 -6.20 -10.36 4.05
CA GLY A 345 -6.16 -9.39 5.15
C GLY A 345 -4.84 -9.44 5.93
N THR A 346 -3.77 -9.97 5.34
CA THR A 346 -2.48 -10.15 6.01
C THR A 346 -1.56 -8.96 5.72
N PHE A 347 -0.97 -8.36 6.76
CA PHE A 347 0.01 -7.28 6.64
C PHE A 347 1.32 -7.73 7.29
N VAL A 348 2.45 -7.45 6.63
CA VAL A 348 3.81 -7.76 7.11
C VAL A 348 4.72 -6.57 6.82
N MET A 349 5.05 -5.82 7.86
CA MET A 349 5.87 -4.61 7.79
C MET A 349 7.13 -4.78 8.61
N LEU A 350 8.28 -4.46 8.01
CA LEU A 350 9.60 -4.57 8.63
C LEU A 350 10.34 -3.24 8.44
N PHE A 351 10.39 -2.41 9.48
CA PHE A 351 11.07 -1.12 9.42
C PHE A 351 12.37 -1.16 10.20
N SER A 352 13.50 -1.07 9.51
CA SER A 352 14.83 -1.02 10.12
C SER A 352 15.44 0.37 10.03
N ASN A 353 16.10 0.79 11.10
CA ASN A 353 17.01 1.93 11.14
C ASN A 353 18.48 1.53 10.98
N VAL A 354 18.72 0.39 10.30
CA VAL A 354 20.03 -0.08 9.88
C VAL A 354 19.95 -0.44 8.39
N LYS A 355 20.58 0.36 7.52
CA LYS A 355 20.44 0.25 6.05
C LYS A 355 20.69 -1.17 5.51
N ASN A 356 21.72 -1.84 6.01
CA ASN A 356 22.21 -3.13 5.52
C ASN A 356 21.93 -4.28 6.51
N SER A 357 20.90 -4.18 7.35
CA SER A 357 20.49 -5.28 8.23
C SER A 357 19.48 -6.25 7.60
N MET A 358 18.85 -5.84 6.49
CA MET A 358 17.88 -6.64 5.75
C MET A 358 18.11 -6.46 4.25
N ASP A 359 17.71 -7.46 3.49
CA ASP A 359 17.66 -7.47 2.03
C ASP A 359 16.36 -8.13 1.55
N ASP A 360 16.20 -8.27 0.24
CA ASP A 360 15.00 -8.87 -0.37
C ASP A 360 14.82 -10.34 0.03
N ASP A 361 15.93 -11.06 0.26
CA ASP A 361 15.89 -12.45 0.70
C ASP A 361 15.38 -12.55 2.14
N PHE A 362 15.84 -11.69 3.06
CA PHE A 362 15.28 -11.57 4.40
C PHE A 362 13.77 -11.31 4.37
N ASN A 363 13.33 -10.35 3.55
CA ASN A 363 11.90 -10.02 3.43
C ASN A 363 11.10 -11.21 2.89
N LYS A 364 11.62 -11.88 1.87
CA LYS A 364 11.00 -13.06 1.26
C LYS A 364 10.91 -14.22 2.25
N GLU A 365 11.99 -14.52 2.98
CA GLU A 365 12.03 -15.55 4.03
C GLU A 365 10.99 -15.27 5.11
N PHE A 366 11.00 -14.06 5.68
CA PHE A 366 10.11 -13.70 6.78
C PHE A 366 8.63 -13.73 6.36
N ARG A 367 8.30 -13.15 5.19
CA ARG A 367 6.94 -13.20 4.65
C ARG A 367 6.48 -14.62 4.36
N LYS A 368 7.36 -15.47 3.80
CA LYS A 368 7.06 -16.88 3.56
C LYS A 368 6.78 -17.60 4.89
N MET A 369 7.60 -17.37 5.91
CA MET A 369 7.39 -17.94 7.24
C MET A 369 6.04 -17.53 7.84
N VAL A 370 5.64 -16.25 7.72
CA VAL A 370 4.31 -15.79 8.15
C VAL A 370 3.21 -16.55 7.44
N ASN A 371 3.27 -16.65 6.11
CA ASN A 371 2.26 -17.34 5.31
C ASN A 371 2.19 -18.84 5.64
N ASP A 372 3.33 -19.52 5.71
CA ASP A 372 3.39 -20.95 6.03
C ASP A 372 2.77 -21.23 7.41
N LEU A 373 3.03 -20.36 8.39
CA LEU A 373 2.50 -20.49 9.74
C LEU A 373 0.98 -20.22 9.82
N LEU A 374 0.45 -19.33 8.97
CA LEU A 374 -1.00 -19.08 8.87
C LEU A 374 -1.74 -20.16 8.08
N GLU A 375 -1.07 -20.77 7.10
CA GLU A 375 -1.63 -21.82 6.23
C GLU A 375 -1.54 -23.22 6.85
N GLN A 376 -0.61 -23.44 7.77
CA GLN A 376 -0.64 -24.55 8.72
C GLN A 376 -1.83 -24.38 9.67
N ARG A 377 -3.05 -24.52 9.12
CA ARG A 377 -4.20 -25.03 9.88
C ARG A 377 -3.68 -26.31 10.53
N GLY A 378 -3.60 -26.31 11.85
CA GLY A 378 -2.89 -27.34 12.63
C GLY A 378 -3.37 -28.76 12.37
#